data_AF-A0A839NUJ8-F1
#
_entry.id   AF-A0A839NUJ8-F1
#
_cell.length_a   1.000
_cell.length_b   1.000
_cell.length_c   1.000
_cell.angle_alpha   90.00
_cell.angle_beta   90.00
_cell.angle_gamma   90.00
#
_symmetry.space_group_name_H-M   'P 1'
#
loop_
_entity.id
_entity.type
_entity.pdbx_description
1 polymer ?
#
loop_
_entity_poly.entity_id
_entity_poly.type
_entity_poly.pdbx_seq_one_letter_code
_entity_poly.pdbx_strand_id
1 'polypeptide(L)'
;MLNEDLIGKIEFYDFLTGKATTAISRRMQRNLKDVGINITAEQWSILYNLWQEEGLTQQELAIRTFRDKPSITRLINNLEKLNLVIRVNDKDDRRSNLIYLTKSARKLKEMGMQQANKTIAEALDGVSPDTIDMAQVTLQQVICNLRK
;
A
#
# COMPACT_ATOMS: atom_id res chain seq x y z
N MET A 1 3.41 24.10 21.03
CA MET A 1 3.99 24.98 20.00
C MET A 1 5.29 24.33 19.54
N LEU A 2 5.41 23.99 18.25
CA LEU A 2 6.65 23.42 17.70
C LEU A 2 7.66 24.56 17.49
N ASN A 3 8.93 24.32 17.83
CA ASN A 3 10.02 25.29 17.70
C ASN A 3 10.28 25.61 16.21
N GLU A 4 10.67 26.85 15.86
CA GLU A 4 10.90 27.28 14.47
C GLU A 4 11.94 26.41 13.75
N ASP A 5 12.97 25.95 14.48
CA ASP A 5 14.01 25.03 14.00
C ASP A 5 13.48 23.63 13.67
N LEU A 6 12.38 23.23 14.33
CA LEU A 6 11.67 21.99 14.06
C LEU A 6 10.71 22.16 12.87
N ILE A 7 10.12 23.35 12.69
CA ILE A 7 9.27 23.68 11.54
C ILE A 7 10.06 23.57 10.22
N GLY A 8 11.28 24.10 10.18
CA GLY A 8 12.15 23.93 9.00
C GLY A 8 12.48 22.46 8.70
N LYS A 9 12.69 21.62 9.73
CA LYS A 9 12.85 20.16 9.55
C LYS A 9 11.55 19.47 9.10
N ILE A 10 10.39 19.97 9.51
CA ILE A 10 9.07 19.46 9.12
C ILE A 10 8.79 19.76 7.64
N GLU A 11 9.20 20.90 7.10
CA GLU A 11 9.09 21.22 5.67
C GLU A 11 9.89 20.26 4.77
N PHE A 12 10.91 19.61 5.31
CA PHE A 12 11.61 18.53 4.59
C PHE A 12 10.99 17.16 4.84
N TYR A 13 10.22 16.97 5.92
CA TYR A 13 9.72 15.67 6.33
C TYR A 13 8.68 15.11 5.34
N ASP A 14 7.69 15.91 4.95
CA ASP A 14 6.67 15.51 3.97
C ASP A 14 7.31 15.24 2.59
N PHE A 15 8.25 16.08 2.18
CA PHE A 15 8.98 15.92 0.93
C PHE A 15 9.87 14.68 0.93
N LEU A 16 10.60 14.41 2.02
CA LEU A 16 11.48 13.24 2.15
C LEU A 16 10.66 11.94 2.19
N THR A 17 9.59 11.90 2.97
CA THR A 17 8.70 10.72 3.03
C THR A 17 8.03 10.45 1.69
N GLY A 18 7.59 11.49 0.97
CA GLY A 18 7.06 11.38 -0.39
C GLY A 18 8.10 10.88 -1.41
N LYS A 19 9.33 11.40 -1.37
CA LYS A 19 10.44 10.95 -2.23
C LYS A 19 10.82 9.50 -1.95
N ALA A 20 10.96 9.12 -0.67
CA ALA A 20 11.24 7.74 -0.27
C ALA A 20 10.15 6.79 -0.77
N THR A 21 8.88 7.13 -0.54
CA THR A 21 7.72 6.35 -1.02
C THR A 21 7.77 6.15 -2.54
N THR A 22 8.08 7.22 -3.29
CA THR A 22 8.19 7.17 -4.76
C THR A 22 9.35 6.28 -5.21
N ALA A 23 10.52 6.40 -4.57
CA ALA A 23 11.70 5.60 -4.90
C ALA A 23 11.45 4.10 -4.64
N ILE A 24 10.91 3.76 -3.47
CA ILE A 24 10.52 2.39 -3.10
C ILE A 24 9.49 1.84 -4.07
N SER A 25 8.43 2.60 -4.37
CA SER A 25 7.37 2.17 -5.30
C SER A 25 7.91 1.87 -6.70
N ARG A 26 8.82 2.71 -7.21
CA ARG A 26 9.48 2.48 -8.51
C ARG A 26 10.38 1.25 -8.49
N ARG A 27 11.11 1.02 -7.38
CA ARG A 27 11.93 -0.19 -7.24
C ARG A 27 11.06 -1.44 -7.18
N MET A 28 9.99 -1.41 -6.38
CA MET A 28 9.05 -2.52 -6.27
C MET A 28 8.43 -2.88 -7.62
N GLN A 29 7.97 -1.87 -8.38
CA GLN A 29 7.40 -2.11 -9.69
C GLN A 29 8.41 -2.74 -10.67
N ARG A 30 9.69 -2.35 -10.62
CA ARG A 30 10.74 -2.99 -11.41
C ARG A 30 10.94 -4.45 -10.99
N ASN A 31 11.12 -4.70 -9.69
CA ASN A 31 11.36 -6.05 -9.16
C ASN A 31 10.20 -7.01 -9.49
N LEU A 32 8.94 -6.54 -9.42
CA LEU A 32 7.77 -7.30 -9.87
C LEU A 32 7.80 -7.59 -11.37
N LYS A 33 8.13 -6.59 -12.19
CA LYS A 33 8.20 -6.72 -13.65
C LYS A 33 9.26 -7.74 -14.08
N ASP A 34 10.41 -7.76 -13.42
CA ASP A 34 11.53 -8.66 -13.72
C ASP A 34 11.17 -10.15 -13.54
N VAL A 35 10.20 -10.45 -12.66
CA VAL A 35 9.65 -11.80 -12.46
C VAL A 35 8.33 -12.05 -13.20
N GLY A 36 7.99 -11.17 -14.15
CA GLY A 36 6.79 -11.31 -14.99
C GLY A 36 5.47 -10.88 -14.32
N ILE A 37 5.53 -10.23 -13.16
CA ILE A 37 4.34 -9.72 -12.46
C ILE A 37 4.08 -8.28 -12.90
N ASN A 38 3.12 -8.09 -13.79
CA ASN A 38 2.79 -6.77 -14.33
C ASN A 38 1.69 -6.08 -13.52
N ILE A 39 2.05 -5.56 -12.34
CA ILE A 39 1.13 -4.86 -11.42
C ILE A 39 1.77 -3.54 -10.99
N THR A 40 0.98 -2.46 -10.94
CA THR A 40 1.46 -1.16 -10.46
C THR A 40 1.59 -1.14 -8.93
N ALA A 41 2.39 -0.23 -8.38
CA ALA A 41 2.49 -0.07 -6.92
C ALA A 41 1.14 0.25 -6.25
N GLU A 42 0.24 0.96 -6.95
CA GLU A 42 -1.10 1.27 -6.45
C GLU A 42 -1.99 0.02 -6.40
N GLN A 43 -1.95 -0.81 -7.44
CA GLN A 43 -2.66 -2.09 -7.49
C GLN A 43 -2.12 -3.08 -6.45
N TRP A 44 -0.79 -3.10 -6.27
CA TRP A 44 -0.12 -3.86 -5.22
C TRP A 44 -0.64 -3.48 -3.83
N SER A 45 -0.83 -2.18 -3.55
CA SER A 45 -1.37 -1.73 -2.26
C SER A 45 -2.78 -2.28 -1.97
N ILE A 46 -3.64 -2.39 -2.98
CA ILE A 46 -4.97 -3.00 -2.83
C ILE A 46 -4.85 -4.49 -2.54
N LEU A 47 -4.05 -5.22 -3.33
CA LEU A 47 -3.82 -6.66 -3.11
C LEU A 47 -3.21 -6.94 -1.75
N TYR A 48 -2.27 -6.11 -1.29
CA TYR A 48 -1.67 -6.23 0.02
C TYR A 48 -2.71 -6.14 1.13
N ASN A 49 -3.60 -5.15 1.10
CA ASN A 49 -4.69 -5.04 2.08
C ASN A 49 -5.61 -6.27 2.04
N LEU A 50 -5.98 -6.73 0.84
CA LEU A 50 -6.84 -7.90 0.66
C LEU A 50 -6.17 -9.22 1.10
N TRP A 51 -4.84 -9.32 1.02
CA TRP A 51 -4.09 -10.47 1.53
C TRP A 51 -4.00 -10.52 3.05
N GLN A 52 -4.22 -9.39 3.73
CA GLN A 52 -4.36 -9.32 5.19
C GLN A 52 -5.80 -9.58 5.61
N GLU A 53 -6.76 -9.02 4.87
CA GLU A 53 -8.17 -9.09 5.19
C GLU A 53 -9.01 -9.01 3.92
N GLU A 54 -9.77 -10.06 3.64
CA GLU A 54 -10.68 -10.10 2.51
C GLU A 54 -12.09 -9.61 2.87
N GLY A 55 -12.89 -9.31 1.85
CA GLY A 55 -14.24 -8.83 2.05
C GLY A 55 -14.29 -7.36 2.45
N LEU A 56 -13.27 -6.59 2.10
CA LEU A 56 -13.26 -5.14 2.33
C LEU A 56 -14.15 -4.45 1.32
N THR A 57 -14.91 -3.45 1.77
CA THR A 57 -15.62 -2.53 0.90
C THR A 57 -14.64 -1.58 0.19
N GLN A 58 -15.10 -0.96 -0.89
CA GLN A 58 -14.34 0.10 -1.55
C GLN A 58 -14.04 1.29 -0.61
N GLN A 59 -14.94 1.57 0.33
CA GLN A 59 -14.75 2.66 1.28
C GLN A 59 -13.64 2.33 2.30
N GLU A 60 -13.60 1.10 2.80
CA GLU A 60 -12.53 0.66 3.68
C GLU A 60 -11.17 0.67 2.96
N LEU A 61 -11.13 0.20 1.70
CA LEU A 61 -9.91 0.28 0.88
C LEU A 61 -9.46 1.73 0.65
N ALA A 62 -10.40 2.66 0.44
CA ALA A 62 -10.11 4.10 0.31
C ALA A 62 -9.45 4.64 1.59
N ILE A 63 -10.03 4.35 2.75
CA ILE A 63 -9.52 4.78 4.06
C ILE A 63 -8.14 4.15 4.33
N ARG A 64 -8.00 2.83 4.16
CA ARG A 64 -6.75 2.11 4.45
C ARG A 64 -5.58 2.54 3.58
N THR A 65 -5.86 2.98 2.35
CA THR A 65 -4.82 3.38 1.38
C THR A 65 -4.66 4.89 1.25
N PHE A 66 -5.40 5.70 2.02
CA PHE A 66 -5.44 7.16 1.91
C PHE A 66 -5.72 7.64 0.47
N ARG A 67 -6.71 7.02 -0.18
CA ARG A 67 -7.10 7.32 -1.58
C ARG A 67 -8.57 7.71 -1.66
N ASP A 68 -8.90 8.50 -2.67
CA ASP A 68 -10.29 8.80 -2.97
C ASP A 68 -11.05 7.60 -3.59
N LYS A 69 -12.38 7.64 -3.48
CA LYS A 69 -13.27 6.59 -3.99
C LYS A 69 -13.18 6.39 -5.52
N PRO A 70 -13.05 7.44 -6.36
CA PRO A 70 -12.81 7.26 -7.79
C PRO A 70 -11.54 6.48 -8.11
N SER A 71 -10.43 6.78 -7.40
CA SER A 71 -9.16 6.08 -7.56
C SER A 71 -9.29 4.61 -7.20
N ILE A 72 -9.92 4.30 -6.06
CA ILE A 72 -10.19 2.91 -5.66
C ILE A 72 -11.02 2.17 -6.70
N THR A 73 -12.07 2.81 -7.22
CA THR A 73 -12.93 2.21 -8.25
C THR A 73 -12.12 1.86 -9.50
N ARG A 74 -11.28 2.78 -9.97
CA ARG A 74 -10.39 2.55 -11.12
C ARG A 74 -9.40 1.41 -10.85
N LEU A 75 -8.80 1.36 -9.66
CA LEU A 75 -7.85 0.30 -9.29
C LEU A 75 -8.52 -1.08 -9.25
N ILE A 76 -9.69 -1.18 -8.63
CA ILE A 76 -10.44 -2.44 -8.57
C ILE A 76 -10.87 -2.87 -9.97
N ASN A 77 -11.41 -1.97 -10.79
CA ASN A 77 -11.78 -2.29 -12.18
C ASN A 77 -10.59 -2.87 -12.97
N ASN A 78 -9.39 -2.32 -12.79
CA ASN A 78 -8.19 -2.82 -13.44
C ASN A 78 -7.74 -4.17 -12.87
N LEU A 79 -7.87 -4.41 -11.57
CA LEU A 79 -7.58 -5.69 -10.95
C LEU A 79 -8.59 -6.79 -11.34
N GLU A 80 -9.87 -6.45 -11.54
CA GLU A 80 -10.88 -7.37 -12.06
C GLU A 80 -10.55 -7.77 -13.50
N LYS A 81 -10.13 -6.82 -14.36
CA LYS A 81 -9.65 -7.11 -15.72
C LYS A 81 -8.43 -8.03 -15.75
N LEU A 82 -7.57 -7.96 -14.72
CA LEU A 82 -6.44 -8.86 -14.54
C LEU A 82 -6.82 -10.20 -13.90
N ASN A 83 -8.11 -10.43 -13.60
CA ASN A 83 -8.63 -11.59 -12.88
C ASN A 83 -7.93 -11.78 -11.51
N LEU A 84 -7.66 -10.69 -10.79
CA LEU A 84 -7.01 -10.73 -9.48
C LEU A 84 -7.99 -10.49 -8.32
N VAL A 85 -9.07 -9.77 -8.57
CA VAL A 85 -10.12 -9.55 -7.58
C VAL A 85 -11.50 -9.79 -8.20
N ILE A 86 -12.49 -9.97 -7.34
CA ILE A 86 -13.92 -10.02 -7.70
C ILE A 86 -14.72 -9.16 -6.72
N ARG A 87 -15.80 -8.56 -7.23
CA ARG A 87 -16.85 -7.95 -6.42
C ARG A 87 -17.95 -8.95 -6.10
N VAL A 88 -18.36 -8.96 -4.85
CA VAL A 88 -19.52 -9.72 -4.39
C VAL A 88 -20.46 -8.74 -3.72
N ASN A 89 -21.75 -8.79 -4.08
CA ASN A 89 -22.76 -7.98 -3.41
C ASN A 89 -22.73 -8.26 -1.92
N ASP A 90 -22.70 -7.19 -1.15
CA ASP A 90 -22.82 -7.26 0.29
C ASP A 90 -24.26 -7.67 0.66
N LYS A 91 -24.39 -8.68 1.51
CA LYS A 91 -25.69 -9.22 1.93
C LYS A 91 -26.39 -8.30 2.93
N ASP A 92 -25.61 -7.53 3.68
CA ASP A 92 -26.10 -6.66 4.76
C ASP A 92 -26.41 -5.25 4.22
N ASP A 93 -25.67 -4.79 3.21
CA ASP A 93 -26.00 -3.57 2.45
C ASP A 93 -25.88 -3.76 0.93
N ARG A 94 -27.01 -3.94 0.25
CA ARG A 94 -27.05 -4.13 -1.23
C ARG A 94 -26.51 -2.95 -2.04
N ARG A 95 -26.24 -1.80 -1.42
CA ARG A 95 -25.61 -0.64 -2.09
C ARG A 95 -24.07 -0.72 -2.04
N SER A 96 -23.54 -1.72 -1.34
CA SER A 96 -22.14 -1.97 -1.08
C SER A 96 -21.68 -3.25 -1.81
N ASN A 97 -20.40 -3.28 -2.20
CA ASN A 97 -19.74 -4.45 -2.73
C ASN A 97 -18.52 -4.76 -1.88
N LEU A 98 -18.37 -6.04 -1.54
CA LEU A 98 -17.21 -6.59 -0.87
C LEU A 98 -16.22 -7.09 -1.92
N ILE A 99 -14.93 -6.80 -1.72
CA ILE A 99 -13.87 -7.18 -2.64
C ILE A 99 -13.15 -8.41 -2.11
N TYR A 100 -13.03 -9.44 -2.95
CA TYR A 100 -12.34 -10.70 -2.62
C TYR A 100 -11.24 -11.02 -3.62
N LEU A 101 -10.25 -11.80 -3.18
CA LEU A 101 -9.17 -12.28 -4.03
C LEU A 101 -9.60 -13.51 -4.81
N THR A 102 -9.22 -13.53 -6.09
CA THR A 102 -9.32 -14.73 -6.92
C THR A 102 -8.24 -15.76 -6.54
N LYS A 103 -8.36 -16.98 -7.07
CA LYS A 103 -7.31 -18.01 -6.90
C LYS A 103 -5.96 -17.57 -7.47
N SER A 104 -5.94 -16.85 -8.58
CA SER A 104 -4.72 -16.30 -9.20
C SER A 104 -4.04 -15.28 -8.29
N ALA A 105 -4.79 -14.35 -7.68
CA ALA A 105 -4.20 -13.39 -6.77
C ALA A 105 -3.69 -14.01 -5.47
N ARG A 106 -4.31 -15.10 -4.98
CA ARG A 106 -3.79 -15.85 -3.83
C ARG A 106 -2.45 -16.52 -4.15
N LYS A 107 -2.33 -17.15 -5.32
CA LYS A 107 -1.07 -17.76 -5.79
C LYS A 107 0.03 -16.72 -5.99
N LEU A 108 -0.34 -15.49 -6.38
CA LEU A 108 0.60 -14.40 -6.57
C LEU A 108 1.28 -13.92 -5.26
N LYS A 109 0.61 -14.10 -4.12
CA LYS A 109 1.03 -13.54 -2.82
C LYS A 109 2.48 -13.85 -2.50
N GLU A 110 2.88 -15.12 -2.59
CA GLU A 110 4.22 -15.56 -2.19
C GLU A 110 5.31 -14.92 -3.05
N MET A 111 5.23 -15.06 -4.37
CA MET A 111 6.21 -14.46 -5.30
C MET A 111 6.25 -12.93 -5.19
N GLY A 112 5.08 -12.30 -5.06
CA GLY A 112 5.00 -10.85 -4.87
C GLY A 112 5.67 -10.40 -3.58
N MET A 113 5.41 -11.09 -2.46
CA MET A 113 5.98 -10.75 -1.15
C MET A 113 7.50 -10.96 -1.13
N GLN A 114 8.03 -11.95 -1.86
CA GLN A 114 9.48 -12.09 -2.04
C GLN A 114 10.09 -10.84 -2.71
N GLN A 115 9.45 -10.30 -3.75
CA GLN A 115 9.91 -9.06 -4.39
C GLN A 115 9.73 -7.82 -3.50
N ALA A 116 8.67 -7.79 -2.68
CA ALA A 116 8.47 -6.74 -1.69
C ALA A 116 9.61 -6.75 -0.65
N ASN A 117 9.90 -7.91 -0.08
CA ASN A 117 10.97 -8.08 0.90
C ASN A 117 12.34 -7.73 0.31
N LYS A 118 12.63 -8.18 -0.93
CA LYS A 118 13.84 -7.78 -1.65
C LYS A 118 13.94 -6.26 -1.80
N THR A 119 12.86 -5.61 -2.21
CA THR A 119 12.81 -4.15 -2.38
C THR A 119 13.08 -3.42 -1.07
N ILE A 120 12.50 -3.88 0.03
CA ILE A 120 12.70 -3.27 1.36
C ILE A 120 14.12 -3.52 1.86
N ALA A 121 14.68 -4.71 1.66
CA ALA A 121 16.06 -5.00 2.00
C ALA A 121 17.04 -4.08 1.26
N GLU A 122 16.83 -3.88 -0.05
CA GLU A 122 17.62 -2.91 -0.85
C GLU A 122 17.46 -1.46 -0.35
N ALA A 123 16.23 -1.08 0.04
CA ALA A 123 15.94 0.29 0.47
C ALA A 123 16.50 0.61 1.88
N LEU A 124 16.70 -0.41 2.71
CA LEU A 124 17.20 -0.31 4.08
C LEU A 124 18.66 -0.74 4.23
N ASP A 125 19.34 -1.04 3.13
CA ASP A 125 20.76 -1.42 3.15
C ASP A 125 21.60 -0.34 3.85
N GLY A 126 22.43 -0.76 4.81
CA GLY A 126 23.23 0.13 5.65
C GLY A 126 22.50 0.88 6.77
N VAL A 127 21.18 0.68 6.96
CA VAL A 127 20.42 1.27 8.08
C VAL A 127 20.40 0.32 9.27
N SER A 128 20.68 0.82 10.48
CA SER A 128 20.66 -0.02 11.69
C SER A 128 19.23 -0.43 12.09
N PRO A 129 19.04 -1.61 12.72
CA PRO A 129 17.74 -2.06 13.22
C PRO A 129 17.04 -1.03 14.12
N ASP A 130 17.77 -0.47 15.09
CA ASP A 130 17.23 0.55 16.00
C ASP A 130 16.68 1.78 15.26
N THR A 131 17.34 2.18 14.16
CA THR A 131 16.90 3.31 13.33
C THR A 131 15.63 2.96 12.55
N ILE A 132 15.53 1.73 12.06
CA ILE A 132 14.33 1.22 11.40
C ILE A 132 13.16 1.20 12.38
N ASP A 133 13.37 0.69 13.60
CA ASP A 133 12.34 0.61 14.63
C ASP A 133 11.85 2.01 15.05
N MET A 134 12.78 2.95 15.27
CA MET A 134 12.43 4.36 15.54
C MET A 134 11.64 5.00 14.41
N ALA A 135 12.03 4.75 13.14
CA ALA A 135 11.31 5.27 11.98
C ALA A 135 9.90 4.67 11.89
N GLN A 136 9.74 3.37 12.13
CA GLN A 136 8.45 2.70 12.12
C GLN A 136 7.50 3.26 13.18
N VAL A 137 7.96 3.39 14.44
CA VAL A 137 7.16 3.97 15.53
C VAL A 137 6.72 5.39 15.18
N THR A 138 7.64 6.20 14.66
CA THR A 138 7.35 7.59 14.27
C THR A 138 6.30 7.65 13.16
N LEU A 139 6.46 6.89 12.09
CA LEU A 139 5.51 6.85 10.96
C LEU A 139 4.13 6.32 11.38
N GLN A 140 4.07 5.31 12.24
CA GLN A 140 2.81 4.80 12.78
C GLN A 140 2.07 5.85 13.60
N GLN A 141 2.78 6.62 14.44
CA GLN A 141 2.16 7.70 15.21
C GLN A 141 1.61 8.81 14.29
N VAL A 142 2.35 9.18 13.23
CA VAL A 142 1.87 10.15 12.23
C VAL A 142 0.60 9.64 11.54
N ILE A 143 0.57 8.38 11.10
CA ILE A 143 -0.61 7.76 10.49
C ILE A 143 -1.80 7.76 11.47
N CYS A 144 -1.57 7.41 12.73
CA CYS A 144 -2.60 7.41 13.78
C CYS A 144 -3.20 8.81 13.98
N ASN A 145 -2.36 9.84 14.03
CA ASN A 145 -2.80 11.22 14.19
C ASN A 145 -3.71 11.71 13.05
N LEU A 146 -3.48 11.23 11.82
CA LEU A 146 -4.21 11.63 10.61
C LEU A 146 -5.41 10.74 10.27
N ARG A 147 -5.68 9.70 11.06
CA ARG A 147 -6.89 8.85 10.92
C ARG A 147 -8.07 9.32 11.77
N LYS A 148 -7.90 10.39 12.57
CA LYS A 148 -8.98 11.06 13.30
C LYS A 148 -9.88 11.81 12.33
#